data_AF-A0A1V4TDH0-F1
#
_entry.id   AF-A0A1V4TDH0-F1
#
_cell.length_a   1.000
_cell.length_b   1.000
_cell.length_c   1.000
_cell.angle_alpha   90.00
_cell.angle_beta   90.00
_cell.angle_gamma   90.00
#
_symmetry.space_group_name_H-M   'P 1'
#
loop_
_entity.id
_entity.type
_entity.pdbx_description
1 polymer ?
#
loop_
_entity_poly.entity_id
_entity_poly.type
_entity_poly.pdbx_seq_one_letter_code
_entity_poly.pdbx_strand_id
1 'polypeptide(L)'
;MYEVRFHGRGGQGAVMAAQALAEAAVIEGRHANAFPFFGAERRGAPVMAFARIDDRKISIKSQVYEPDLLVVLDESLLDIEPVARGLKADGKAVINTRKLPVEIDLGVEVECATVPATAIALEYLKAPIVNTAILGAVVKVSGLVSMDSMRQAIENRFGEKFGEAAARTNAAAAAAAYEQAAIGRCKGGRPLPDKREWLPDWHDIPIGTTLDERMIDGVAVGPGGARQNLTGSWRVQTPRYDREKCVRCLRCWFSCPEGCIRREEDDYVRWDLNYCKGCGVCSQVCPVKAIDMIKGGSR
;
A
#
# COMPACT_ATOMS: atom_id res chain seq x y z
N MET A 1 -12.81 22.05 -4.52
CA MET A 1 -12.12 20.93 -3.84
C MET A 1 -11.57 19.93 -4.85
N TYR A 2 -10.28 19.61 -4.73
CA TYR A 2 -9.58 18.54 -5.43
C TYR A 2 -9.23 17.44 -4.43
N GLU A 3 -9.58 16.20 -4.73
CA GLU A 3 -9.41 15.06 -3.82
C GLU A 3 -8.44 14.02 -4.40
N VAL A 4 -7.48 13.59 -3.59
CA VAL A 4 -6.43 12.65 -3.98
C VAL A 4 -6.51 11.42 -3.08
N ARG A 5 -6.45 10.24 -3.70
CA ARG A 5 -6.40 8.95 -2.99
C ARG A 5 -5.12 8.21 -3.32
N PHE A 6 -4.32 8.00 -2.30
CA PHE A 6 -3.08 7.22 -2.33
C PHE A 6 -3.37 5.79 -1.91
N HIS A 7 -2.89 4.84 -2.71
CA HIS A 7 -2.87 3.41 -2.44
C HIS A 7 -1.43 2.96 -2.34
N GLY A 8 -1.07 2.30 -1.24
CA GLY A 8 0.26 1.78 -1.04
C GLY A 8 0.28 0.54 -0.15
N ARG A 9 1.47 0.03 0.13
CA ARG A 9 1.67 -1.01 1.14
C ARG A 9 2.19 -0.38 2.43
N GLY A 10 1.81 -0.96 3.58
CA GLY A 10 2.29 -0.54 4.89
C GLY A 10 3.82 -0.49 4.90
N GLY A 11 4.39 0.68 5.20
CA GLY A 11 5.84 0.94 5.17
C GLY A 11 6.34 1.64 3.90
N GLN A 12 5.55 1.82 2.85
CA GLN A 12 5.95 2.56 1.63
C GLN A 12 5.78 4.09 1.74
N GLY A 13 5.10 4.56 2.79
CA GLY A 13 4.99 5.99 3.09
C GLY A 13 3.84 6.75 2.42
N ALA A 14 2.75 6.07 2.03
CA ALA A 14 1.56 6.70 1.42
C ALA A 14 1.01 7.89 2.24
N VAL A 15 0.94 7.75 3.57
CA VAL A 15 0.48 8.82 4.48
C VAL A 15 1.39 10.04 4.40
N MET A 16 2.70 9.81 4.35
CA MET A 16 3.67 10.88 4.26
C MET A 16 3.60 11.58 2.90
N ALA A 17 3.39 10.84 1.81
CA ALA A 17 3.17 11.41 0.48
C ALA A 17 1.93 12.32 0.46
N ALA A 18 0.82 11.87 1.03
CA ALA A 18 -0.40 12.69 1.14
C ALA A 18 -0.16 13.97 1.96
N GLN A 19 0.59 13.87 3.07
CA GLN A 19 0.94 15.01 3.91
C GLN A 19 1.85 16.01 3.19
N ALA A 20 2.84 15.54 2.43
CA ALA A 20 3.73 16.40 1.65
C ALA A 20 2.95 17.15 0.55
N LEU A 21 2.03 16.48 -0.14
CA LEU A 21 1.17 17.14 -1.12
C LEU A 21 0.26 18.20 -0.48
N ALA A 22 -0.34 17.90 0.67
CA ALA A 22 -1.15 18.87 1.39
C ALA A 22 -0.32 20.07 1.87
N GLU A 23 0.89 19.83 2.38
CA GLU A 23 1.79 20.90 2.81
C GLU A 23 2.25 21.77 1.63
N ALA A 24 2.55 21.17 0.48
CA ALA A 24 2.85 21.91 -0.75
C ALA A 24 1.69 22.84 -1.17
N ALA A 25 0.44 22.37 -1.06
CA ALA A 25 -0.72 23.19 -1.34
C ALA A 25 -0.92 24.33 -0.32
N VAL A 26 -0.59 24.08 0.96
CA VAL A 26 -0.63 25.11 2.01
C VAL A 26 0.42 26.19 1.80
N ILE A 27 1.62 25.81 1.34
CA ILE A 27 2.68 26.77 0.95
C ILE A 27 2.17 27.72 -0.14
N GLU A 28 1.34 27.22 -1.05
CA GLU A 28 0.70 28.02 -2.11
C GLU A 28 -0.57 28.77 -1.65
N GLY A 29 -0.83 28.82 -0.35
CA GLY A 29 -1.95 29.58 0.23
C GLY A 29 -3.32 28.88 0.14
N ARG A 30 -3.36 27.60 -0.23
CA ARG A 30 -4.60 26.82 -0.31
C ARG A 30 -4.90 26.14 1.03
N HIS A 31 -6.14 25.73 1.23
CA HIS A 31 -6.53 24.88 2.36
C HIS A 31 -6.31 23.42 2.00
N ALA A 32 -5.63 22.66 2.86
CA ALA A 32 -5.42 21.24 2.63
C ALA A 32 -5.58 20.40 3.90
N ASN A 33 -6.09 19.17 3.72
CA ASN A 33 -6.15 18.15 4.75
C ASN A 33 -5.47 16.88 4.22
N ALA A 34 -4.65 16.21 5.03
CA ALA A 34 -4.13 14.88 4.73
C ALA A 34 -4.41 13.92 5.90
N PHE A 35 -4.93 12.74 5.59
CA PHE A 35 -5.32 11.77 6.62
C PHE A 35 -5.24 10.32 6.09
N PRO A 36 -4.92 9.35 6.95
CA PRO A 36 -4.81 7.95 6.54
C PRO A 36 -6.14 7.20 6.63
N PHE A 37 -6.20 6.03 5.98
CA PHE A 37 -7.12 4.96 6.33
C PHE A 37 -6.39 3.61 6.33
N PHE A 38 -6.28 3.08 7.54
CA PHE A 38 -5.81 1.74 7.86
C PHE A 38 -6.41 1.36 9.23
N GLY A 39 -6.76 0.09 9.42
CA GLY A 39 -7.06 -0.54 10.71
C GLY A 39 -5.81 -1.14 11.38
N ALA A 40 -5.92 -2.39 11.84
CA ALA A 40 -4.85 -3.10 12.55
C ALA A 40 -3.75 -3.68 11.63
N GLU A 41 -3.65 -3.20 10.39
CA GLU A 41 -2.74 -3.76 9.41
C GLU A 41 -1.26 -3.54 9.76
N ARG A 42 -0.43 -4.51 9.36
CA ARG A 42 1.03 -4.48 9.55
C ARG A 42 1.75 -4.13 8.24
N ARG A 43 3.08 -3.99 8.30
CA ARG A 43 3.93 -3.77 7.12
C ARG A 43 3.58 -4.75 5.99
N GLY A 44 3.45 -4.24 4.76
CA GLY A 44 3.11 -5.01 3.57
C GLY A 44 1.62 -5.04 3.21
N ALA A 45 0.73 -4.76 4.17
CA ALA A 45 -0.70 -4.70 3.91
C ALA A 45 -1.09 -3.52 3.03
N PRO A 46 -2.14 -3.63 2.19
CA PRO A 46 -2.72 -2.49 1.51
C PRO A 46 -3.16 -1.42 2.53
N VAL A 47 -2.78 -0.18 2.27
CA VAL A 47 -3.16 0.99 3.06
C VAL A 47 -3.60 2.11 2.13
N MET A 48 -4.51 2.95 2.62
CA MET A 48 -4.92 4.16 1.92
C MET A 48 -4.49 5.41 2.68
N ALA A 49 -4.25 6.48 1.93
CA ALA A 49 -4.14 7.82 2.47
C ALA A 49 -4.82 8.80 1.54
N PHE A 50 -5.24 9.94 2.08
CA PHE A 50 -6.03 10.90 1.34
C PHE A 50 -5.43 12.29 1.50
N ALA A 51 -5.57 13.09 0.45
CA ALA A 51 -5.37 14.53 0.51
C ALA A 51 -6.60 15.24 -0.08
N ARG A 52 -7.06 16.30 0.57
CA ARG A 52 -8.05 17.24 0.03
C ARG A 52 -7.41 18.59 -0.06
N ILE A 53 -7.60 19.28 -1.18
CA ILE A 53 -7.05 20.62 -1.43
C ILE A 53 -8.18 21.51 -1.96
N ASP A 54 -8.34 22.69 -1.41
CA ASP A 54 -9.38 23.63 -1.83
C ASP A 54 -8.97 25.08 -1.58
N ASP A 55 -9.62 26.02 -2.26
CA ASP A 55 -9.38 27.45 -2.08
C ASP A 55 -10.19 28.01 -0.89
N ARG A 56 -10.99 27.15 -0.25
CA ARG A 56 -11.83 27.46 0.91
C ARG A 56 -11.59 26.42 2.01
N LYS A 57 -11.95 26.78 3.24
CA LYS A 57 -11.85 25.88 4.40
C LYS A 57 -12.59 24.56 4.15
N ILE A 58 -11.90 23.44 4.35
CA ILE A 58 -12.45 22.09 4.18
C ILE A 58 -13.12 21.63 5.48
N SER A 59 -14.42 21.36 5.42
CA SER A 59 -15.22 20.86 6.56
C SER A 59 -15.51 19.36 6.52
N ILE A 60 -15.26 18.70 5.38
CA ILE A 60 -15.56 17.28 5.15
C ILE A 60 -14.52 16.40 5.85
N LYS A 61 -15.00 15.44 6.67
CA LYS A 61 -14.17 14.52 7.48
C LYS A 61 -14.37 13.03 7.14
N SER A 62 -14.90 12.72 5.96
CA SER A 62 -15.06 11.36 5.44
C SER A 62 -13.85 10.90 4.62
N GLN A 63 -13.81 9.61 4.24
CA GLN A 63 -12.87 9.11 3.22
C GLN A 63 -13.10 9.77 1.86
N VAL A 64 -12.13 9.62 0.94
CA VAL A 64 -12.28 10.02 -0.47
C VAL A 64 -12.76 8.81 -1.28
N TYR A 65 -14.05 8.81 -1.61
CA TYR A 65 -14.68 7.77 -2.42
C TYR A 65 -14.50 8.02 -3.92
N GLU A 66 -14.57 9.30 -4.33
CA GLU A 66 -14.50 9.74 -5.72
C GLU A 66 -13.29 10.66 -5.94
N PRO A 67 -12.06 10.13 -6.05
CA PRO A 67 -10.87 10.96 -6.21
C PRO A 67 -10.78 11.61 -7.60
N ASP A 68 -10.25 12.83 -7.66
CA ASP A 68 -9.77 13.50 -8.88
C ASP A 68 -8.40 12.94 -9.32
N LEU A 69 -7.60 12.49 -8.34
CA LEU A 69 -6.29 11.88 -8.60
C LEU A 69 -6.11 10.58 -7.80
N LEU A 70 -5.84 9.49 -8.51
CA LEU A 70 -5.43 8.21 -7.94
C LEU A 70 -3.89 8.09 -7.95
N VAL A 71 -3.28 7.71 -6.84
CA VAL A 71 -1.82 7.49 -6.76
C VAL A 71 -1.56 6.09 -6.24
N VAL A 72 -0.90 5.24 -7.03
CA VAL A 72 -0.62 3.83 -6.71
C VAL A 72 0.89 3.64 -6.51
N LEU A 73 1.31 3.46 -5.26
CA LEU A 73 2.72 3.30 -4.86
C LEU A 73 3.29 1.92 -5.21
N ASP A 74 2.44 0.93 -5.46
CA ASP A 74 2.86 -0.44 -5.76
C ASP A 74 1.90 -1.07 -6.79
N GLU A 75 2.42 -1.42 -7.96
CA GLU A 75 1.61 -1.96 -9.06
C GLU A 75 0.88 -3.27 -8.70
N SER A 76 1.37 -4.06 -7.74
CA SER A 76 0.71 -5.30 -7.33
C SER A 76 -0.65 -5.08 -6.66
N LEU A 77 -0.91 -3.85 -6.17
CA LEU A 77 -2.21 -3.48 -5.60
C LEU A 77 -3.34 -3.56 -6.62
N LEU A 78 -3.04 -3.39 -7.91
CA LEU A 78 -4.04 -3.46 -8.99
C LEU A 78 -4.74 -4.83 -9.04
N ASP A 79 -4.04 -5.88 -8.63
CA ASP A 79 -4.54 -7.27 -8.68
C ASP A 79 -5.25 -7.70 -7.39
N ILE A 80 -5.11 -6.94 -6.30
CA ILE A 80 -5.62 -7.34 -4.98
C ILE A 80 -6.64 -6.36 -4.38
N GLU A 81 -6.65 -5.10 -4.81
CA GLU A 81 -7.57 -4.08 -4.32
C GLU A 81 -8.28 -3.40 -5.50
N PRO A 82 -9.55 -3.01 -5.35
CA PRO A 82 -10.28 -2.23 -6.37
C PRO A 82 -9.82 -0.77 -6.38
N VAL A 83 -8.52 -0.52 -6.61
CA VAL A 83 -7.90 0.80 -6.37
C VAL A 83 -8.51 1.93 -7.19
N ALA A 84 -9.01 1.63 -8.40
CA ALA A 84 -9.62 2.60 -9.31
C ALA A 84 -11.13 2.77 -9.10
N ARG A 85 -11.75 2.06 -8.14
CA ARG A 85 -13.19 2.19 -7.84
C ARG A 85 -13.54 3.62 -7.45
N GLY A 86 -14.49 4.22 -8.17
CA GLY A 86 -14.93 5.60 -7.92
C GLY A 86 -13.99 6.68 -8.48
N LEU A 87 -12.88 6.34 -9.15
CA LEU A 87 -12.09 7.34 -9.87
C LEU A 87 -12.99 8.07 -10.86
N LYS A 88 -13.01 9.41 -10.81
CA LYS A 88 -13.86 10.23 -11.69
C LYS A 88 -13.48 10.00 -13.15
N ALA A 89 -14.45 10.18 -14.05
CA ALA A 89 -14.26 9.97 -15.49
C ALA A 89 -13.20 10.89 -16.12
N ASP A 90 -13.08 12.12 -15.60
CA ASP A 90 -12.05 13.11 -15.93
C ASP A 90 -10.86 13.10 -14.95
N GLY A 91 -10.85 12.12 -14.04
CA GLY A 91 -9.79 11.94 -13.07
C GLY A 91 -8.48 11.49 -13.73
N LYS A 92 -7.39 11.58 -12.96
CA LYS A 92 -6.05 11.20 -13.39
C LYS A 92 -5.48 10.11 -12.50
N ALA A 93 -4.44 9.42 -12.97
CA ALA A 93 -3.73 8.42 -12.17
C ALA A 93 -2.19 8.56 -12.22
N VAL A 94 -1.52 8.16 -11.14
CA VAL A 94 -0.06 7.99 -11.07
C VAL A 94 0.24 6.57 -10.60
N ILE A 95 1.08 5.83 -11.32
CA ILE A 95 1.40 4.44 -11.00
C ILE A 95 2.92 4.26 -10.92
N ASN A 96 3.40 3.74 -9.79
CA ASN A 96 4.78 3.29 -9.67
C ASN A 96 4.99 1.97 -10.41
N THR A 97 5.56 2.04 -11.60
CA THR A 97 5.85 0.90 -12.46
C THR A 97 6.93 1.28 -13.48
N ARG A 98 7.58 0.26 -14.07
CA ARG A 98 8.47 0.43 -15.22
C ARG A 98 7.73 0.39 -16.56
N LYS A 99 6.46 0.00 -16.56
CA LYS A 99 5.62 -0.10 -17.75
C LYS A 99 5.21 1.29 -18.23
N LEU A 100 4.92 1.41 -19.52
CA LEU A 100 4.33 2.60 -20.11
C LEU A 100 2.84 2.71 -19.75
N PRO A 101 2.26 3.93 -19.79
CA PRO A 101 0.83 4.14 -19.51
C PRO A 101 -0.10 3.19 -20.29
N VAL A 102 0.17 2.98 -21.58
CA VAL A 102 -0.62 2.13 -22.48
C VAL A 102 -0.58 0.63 -22.12
N GLU A 103 0.39 0.22 -21.31
CA GLU A 103 0.54 -1.16 -20.84
C GLU A 103 -0.19 -1.41 -19.52
N ILE A 104 -0.67 -0.35 -18.86
CA ILE A 104 -1.42 -0.43 -17.61
C ILE A 104 -2.91 -0.40 -17.91
N ASP A 105 -3.63 -1.36 -17.34
CA ASP A 105 -5.10 -1.36 -17.30
C ASP A 105 -5.53 -1.11 -15.85
N LEU A 106 -6.32 -0.04 -15.65
CA LEU A 106 -6.88 0.34 -14.34
C LEU A 106 -8.34 -0.07 -14.20
N GLY A 107 -8.98 -0.58 -15.27
CA GLY A 107 -10.42 -0.83 -15.32
C GLY A 107 -11.25 0.43 -15.55
N VAL A 108 -10.58 1.58 -15.65
CA VAL A 108 -11.14 2.86 -16.09
C VAL A 108 -10.12 3.51 -17.01
N GLU A 109 -10.55 3.96 -18.19
CA GLU A 109 -9.66 4.68 -19.11
C GLU A 109 -9.50 6.14 -18.65
N VAL A 110 -8.29 6.52 -18.28
CA VAL A 110 -7.96 7.86 -17.75
C VAL A 110 -6.59 8.32 -18.21
N GLU A 111 -6.35 9.63 -18.19
CA GLU A 111 -5.00 10.17 -18.28
C GLU A 111 -4.18 9.68 -17.08
N CYS A 112 -2.98 9.17 -17.34
CA CYS A 112 -2.13 8.68 -16.27
C CYS A 112 -0.65 8.94 -16.52
N ALA A 113 0.12 8.98 -15.43
CA ALA A 113 1.57 8.97 -15.45
C ALA A 113 2.10 7.65 -14.87
N THR A 114 3.05 7.02 -15.54
CA THR A 114 3.83 5.92 -14.97
C THR A 114 5.25 6.38 -14.64
N VAL A 115 5.81 5.88 -13.54
CA VAL A 115 7.14 6.27 -13.09
C VAL A 115 7.83 5.10 -12.37
N PRO A 116 9.11 4.82 -12.62
CA PRO A 116 9.84 3.77 -11.91
C PRO A 116 10.31 4.25 -10.51
N ALA A 117 9.39 4.75 -9.68
CA ALA A 117 9.70 5.36 -8.39
C ALA A 117 10.47 4.41 -7.43
N THR A 118 10.23 3.09 -7.50
CA THR A 118 11.06 2.12 -6.75
C THR A 118 12.53 2.13 -7.18
N ALA A 119 12.80 2.23 -8.49
CA ALA A 119 14.18 2.28 -8.97
C ALA A 119 14.85 3.59 -8.57
N ILE A 120 14.13 4.71 -8.71
CA ILE A 120 14.61 6.04 -8.30
C ILE A 120 14.90 6.07 -6.79
N ALA A 121 14.00 5.53 -5.96
CA ALA A 121 14.21 5.45 -4.52
C ALA A 121 15.44 4.59 -4.15
N LEU A 122 15.66 3.46 -4.83
CA LEU A 122 16.85 2.64 -4.61
C LEU A 122 18.14 3.34 -5.04
N GLU A 123 18.10 4.13 -6.11
CA GLU A 123 19.24 4.90 -6.60
C GLU A 123 19.62 6.03 -5.64
N TYR A 124 18.65 6.85 -5.24
CA TYR A 124 18.88 8.07 -4.44
C TYR A 124 18.90 7.79 -2.93
N LEU A 125 17.94 7.02 -2.43
CA LEU A 125 17.71 6.82 -0.99
C LEU A 125 18.31 5.52 -0.45
N LYS A 126 18.80 4.63 -1.34
CA LYS A 126 19.31 3.29 -1.00
C LYS A 126 18.30 2.41 -0.25
N ALA A 127 17.02 2.77 -0.32
CA ALA A 127 15.92 2.07 0.32
C ALA A 127 14.69 2.12 -0.60
N PRO A 128 13.83 1.07 -0.62
CA PRO A 128 12.64 1.02 -1.47
C PRO A 128 11.47 1.83 -0.87
N ILE A 129 11.73 3.09 -0.49
CA ILE A 129 10.73 4.00 0.09
C ILE A 129 10.32 4.99 -1.02
N VAL A 130 9.14 4.76 -1.60
CA VAL A 130 8.73 5.40 -2.87
C VAL A 130 7.95 6.70 -2.69
N ASN A 131 7.59 7.04 -1.46
CA ASN A 131 6.69 8.14 -1.12
C ASN A 131 7.11 9.51 -1.65
N THR A 132 8.40 9.85 -1.62
CA THR A 132 8.90 11.16 -2.08
C THR A 132 9.13 11.16 -3.58
N ALA A 133 9.72 10.10 -4.13
CA ALA A 133 9.92 9.96 -5.57
C ALA A 133 8.60 10.08 -6.33
N ILE A 134 7.54 9.36 -5.93
CA ILE A 134 6.27 9.37 -6.67
C ILE A 134 5.60 10.76 -6.73
N LEU A 135 5.92 11.67 -5.81
CA LEU A 135 5.35 13.02 -5.78
C LEU A 135 5.78 13.87 -6.99
N GLY A 136 6.94 13.61 -7.58
CA GLY A 136 7.33 14.26 -8.83
C GLY A 136 6.36 13.95 -9.97
N ALA A 137 5.97 12.68 -10.11
CA ALA A 137 4.98 12.28 -11.10
C ALA A 137 3.58 12.84 -10.78
N VAL A 138 3.22 12.97 -9.50
CA VAL A 138 1.99 13.64 -9.06
C VAL A 138 1.96 15.09 -9.54
N VAL A 139 3.04 15.85 -9.32
CA VAL A 139 3.10 17.25 -9.77
C VAL A 139 2.99 17.34 -11.29
N LYS A 140 3.71 16.49 -12.02
CA LYS A 140 3.71 16.49 -13.50
C LYS A 140 2.34 16.23 -14.12
N VAL A 141 1.58 15.26 -13.61
CA VAL A 141 0.30 14.88 -14.19
C VAL A 141 -0.85 15.79 -13.74
N SER A 142 -0.81 16.24 -12.48
CA SER A 142 -1.91 17.01 -11.88
C SER A 142 -1.77 18.51 -12.09
N GLY A 143 -0.55 19.05 -12.12
CA GLY A 143 -0.30 20.49 -12.08
C GLY A 143 -0.90 21.19 -10.84
N LEU A 144 -1.22 20.42 -9.78
CA LEU A 144 -1.98 20.91 -8.64
C LEU A 144 -1.20 21.88 -7.74
N VAL A 145 0.12 21.70 -7.71
CA VAL A 145 1.11 22.51 -7.01
C VAL A 145 2.37 22.59 -7.88
N SER A 146 3.24 23.57 -7.64
CA SER A 146 4.53 23.69 -8.31
C SER A 146 5.57 22.69 -7.76
N MET A 147 6.59 22.40 -8.58
CA MET A 147 7.73 21.59 -8.13
C MET A 147 8.54 22.27 -7.03
N ASP A 148 8.57 23.60 -6.98
CA ASP A 148 9.24 24.34 -5.91
C ASP A 148 8.54 24.17 -4.57
N SER A 149 7.21 24.32 -4.53
CA SER A 149 6.41 24.08 -3.32
C SER A 149 6.50 22.62 -2.88
N MET A 150 6.50 21.67 -3.82
CA MET A 150 6.67 20.26 -3.52
C MET A 150 8.05 19.96 -2.92
N ARG A 151 9.11 20.54 -3.50
CA ARG A 151 10.47 20.43 -2.95
C ARG A 151 10.52 20.98 -1.52
N GLN A 152 9.98 22.18 -1.30
CA GLN A 152 9.96 22.80 0.02
C GLN A 152 9.17 21.96 1.04
N ALA A 153 8.01 21.41 0.65
CA ALA A 153 7.23 20.52 1.52
C ALA A 153 7.98 19.23 1.88
N ILE A 154 8.70 18.63 0.93
CA ILE A 154 9.57 17.48 1.22
C ILE A 154 10.70 17.88 2.15
N GLU A 155 11.34 19.03 1.91
CA GLU A 155 12.46 19.51 2.70
C GLU A 155 12.07 19.83 4.14
N ASN A 156 10.94 20.50 4.37
CA ASN A 156 10.42 20.78 5.71
C ASN A 156 10.21 19.48 6.50
N ARG A 157 9.48 18.51 5.92
CA ARG A 157 9.10 17.27 6.60
C ARG A 157 10.29 16.37 6.93
N PHE A 158 11.29 16.32 6.05
CA PHE A 158 12.47 15.49 6.25
C PHE A 158 13.59 16.22 6.99
N GLY A 159 13.71 17.53 6.81
CA GLY A 159 14.73 18.37 7.44
C GLY A 159 14.61 18.32 8.96
N GLU A 160 13.39 18.50 9.48
CA GLU A 160 13.11 18.45 10.93
C GLU A 160 13.43 17.10 11.57
N LYS A 161 13.22 16.00 10.85
CA LYS A 161 13.25 14.64 11.42
C LYS A 161 14.51 13.84 11.10
N PHE A 162 15.12 14.09 9.94
CA PHE A 162 16.21 13.27 9.39
C PHE A 162 17.40 14.12 8.88
N GLY A 163 17.32 15.46 9.00
CA GLY A 163 18.38 16.39 8.63
C GLY A 163 18.36 16.83 7.16
N GLU A 164 19.06 17.93 6.88
CA GLU A 164 19.06 18.61 5.58
C GLU A 164 19.59 17.76 4.42
N ALA A 165 20.53 16.86 4.68
CA ALA A 165 21.06 15.96 3.64
C ALA A 165 19.98 14.98 3.16
N ALA A 166 19.22 14.40 4.09
CA ALA A 166 18.11 13.50 3.76
C ALA A 166 16.99 14.26 3.04
N ALA A 167 16.67 15.48 3.48
CA ALA A 167 15.72 16.38 2.84
C ALA A 167 16.08 16.63 1.36
N ARG A 168 17.31 17.09 1.08
CA ARG A 168 17.78 17.38 -0.28
C ARG A 168 17.78 16.14 -1.18
N THR A 169 18.17 14.98 -0.63
CA THR A 169 18.19 13.73 -1.39
C THR A 169 16.77 13.27 -1.77
N ASN A 170 15.81 13.42 -0.85
CA ASN A 170 14.41 13.12 -1.12
C ASN A 170 13.79 14.09 -2.14
N ALA A 171 14.11 15.37 -2.06
CA ALA A 171 13.70 16.36 -3.06
C ALA A 171 14.29 16.05 -4.44
N ALA A 172 15.56 15.67 -4.53
CA ALA A 172 16.20 15.27 -5.77
C ALA A 172 15.55 14.01 -6.38
N ALA A 173 15.15 13.04 -5.55
CA ALA A 173 14.42 11.87 -6.01
C ALA A 173 13.04 12.24 -6.61
N ALA A 174 12.33 13.20 -6.00
CA ALA A 174 11.08 13.72 -6.55
C ALA A 174 11.31 14.45 -7.89
N ALA A 175 12.36 15.28 -8.00
CA ALA A 175 12.71 15.94 -9.26
C ALA A 175 13.06 14.94 -10.37
N ALA A 176 13.86 13.92 -10.07
CA ALA A 176 14.18 12.85 -11.02
C ALA A 176 12.93 12.10 -11.50
N ALA A 177 11.98 11.84 -10.60
CA ALA A 177 10.71 11.22 -10.93
C ALA A 177 9.79 12.12 -11.76
N TYR A 178 9.81 13.44 -11.54
CA TYR A 178 9.12 14.40 -12.41
C TYR A 178 9.65 14.28 -13.84
N GLU A 179 10.97 14.32 -14.04
CA GLU A 179 11.55 14.21 -15.38
C GLU A 179 11.24 12.85 -16.04
N GLN A 180 11.43 11.74 -15.31
CA GLN A 180 11.27 10.39 -15.83
C GLN A 180 9.82 9.93 -16.01
N ALA A 181 8.84 10.60 -15.38
CA ALA A 181 7.45 10.19 -15.47
C ALA A 181 6.92 10.33 -16.91
N ALA A 182 6.37 9.24 -17.44
CA ALA A 182 5.76 9.18 -18.77
C ALA A 182 4.26 9.43 -18.66
N ILE A 183 3.75 10.45 -19.35
CA ILE A 183 2.32 10.77 -19.42
C ILE A 183 1.70 10.01 -20.61
N GLY A 184 0.51 9.47 -20.41
CA GLY A 184 -0.29 8.85 -21.47
C GLY A 184 -1.70 8.52 -20.98
N ARG A 185 -2.29 7.47 -21.54
CA ARG A 185 -3.58 6.94 -21.09
C ARG A 185 -3.45 5.50 -20.64
N CYS A 186 -4.03 5.21 -19.49
CA CYS A 186 -4.20 3.87 -18.97
C CYS A 186 -5.47 3.26 -19.55
N LYS A 187 -5.49 1.96 -19.80
CA LYS A 187 -6.65 1.22 -20.33
C LYS A 187 -7.73 1.02 -19.26
N GLY A 188 -8.96 0.79 -19.71
CA GLY A 188 -10.12 0.52 -18.85
C GLY A 188 -10.81 -0.82 -19.11
N GLY A 189 -10.08 -1.84 -19.58
CA GLY A 189 -10.66 -3.12 -19.99
C GLY A 189 -10.71 -4.16 -18.88
N ARG A 190 -9.94 -4.02 -17.80
CA ARG A 190 -9.88 -5.05 -16.75
C ARG A 190 -11.07 -4.96 -15.79
N PRO A 191 -11.57 -6.10 -15.28
CA PRO A 191 -12.43 -6.09 -14.11
C PRO A 191 -11.63 -5.66 -12.87
N LEU A 192 -12.28 -4.89 -11.99
CA LEU A 192 -11.72 -4.58 -10.68
C LEU A 192 -11.84 -5.81 -9.75
N PRO A 193 -10.85 -6.06 -8.87
CA PRO A 193 -10.97 -7.10 -7.85
C PRO A 193 -12.27 -6.96 -7.05
N ASP A 194 -13.01 -8.05 -6.90
CA ASP A 194 -14.20 -8.07 -6.04
C ASP A 194 -13.75 -8.25 -4.59
N LYS A 195 -13.88 -7.18 -3.81
CA LYS A 195 -13.64 -7.20 -2.37
C LYS A 195 -15.00 -7.11 -1.70
N ARG A 196 -15.45 -8.20 -1.08
CA ARG A 196 -16.60 -8.20 -0.17
C ARG A 196 -16.28 -7.31 1.03
N GLU A 197 -16.63 -6.03 0.93
CA GLU A 197 -16.71 -5.15 2.08
C GLU A 197 -17.94 -5.55 2.88
N TRP A 198 -17.75 -6.07 4.09
CA TRP A 198 -18.84 -6.15 5.06
C TRP A 198 -18.96 -4.80 5.74
N LEU A 199 -19.99 -4.07 5.33
CA LEU A 199 -20.45 -2.87 6.00
C LEU A 199 -21.75 -3.27 6.72
N PRO A 200 -21.67 -3.96 7.88
CA PRO A 200 -22.87 -4.33 8.62
C PRO A 200 -23.61 -3.06 8.99
N ASP A 201 -24.93 -3.10 8.87
CA ASP A 201 -25.73 -2.14 9.60
C ASP A 201 -25.85 -2.58 11.07
N TRP A 202 -26.47 -1.73 11.89
CA TRP A 202 -26.61 -2.02 13.32
C TRP A 202 -27.57 -3.20 13.60
N HIS A 203 -28.38 -3.65 12.63
CA HIS A 203 -29.20 -4.86 12.73
C HIS A 203 -28.38 -6.14 12.51
N ASP A 204 -27.29 -6.06 11.74
CA ASP A 204 -26.38 -7.18 11.47
C ASP A 204 -25.41 -7.47 12.64
N ILE A 205 -25.31 -6.54 13.61
CA ILE A 205 -24.38 -6.64 14.74
C ILE A 205 -25.13 -7.18 15.96
N PRO A 206 -24.62 -8.25 16.63
CA PRO A 206 -25.23 -8.76 17.85
C PRO A 206 -25.35 -7.69 18.94
N ILE A 207 -26.43 -7.73 19.73
CA ILE A 207 -26.64 -6.81 20.86
C ILE A 207 -25.42 -6.88 21.79
N GLY A 208 -24.82 -5.72 22.03
CA GLY A 208 -23.64 -5.58 22.89
C GLY A 208 -22.35 -6.11 22.28
N THR A 209 -22.29 -6.33 20.95
CA THR A 209 -21.13 -6.95 20.26
C THR A 209 -20.76 -8.33 20.83
N THR A 210 -21.72 -9.01 21.46
CA THR A 210 -21.48 -10.25 22.18
C THR A 210 -21.17 -11.38 21.21
N LEU A 211 -20.11 -12.13 21.52
CA LEU A 211 -19.77 -13.36 20.80
C LEU A 211 -20.71 -14.46 21.29
N ASP A 212 -21.45 -15.09 20.39
CA ASP A 212 -22.28 -16.25 20.71
C ASP A 212 -21.39 -17.38 21.26
N GLU A 213 -21.81 -18.06 22.32
CA GLU A 213 -21.10 -19.20 22.93
C GLU A 213 -20.80 -20.34 21.92
N ARG A 214 -21.59 -20.42 20.84
CA ARG A 214 -21.42 -21.37 19.73
C ARG A 214 -20.26 -20.98 18.81
N MET A 215 -19.71 -19.78 18.94
CA MET A 215 -18.54 -19.30 18.19
C MET A 215 -17.24 -19.71 18.91
N ILE A 216 -17.08 -21.01 19.14
CA ILE A 216 -16.00 -21.62 19.94
C ILE A 216 -14.60 -21.28 19.36
N ASP A 217 -14.55 -20.87 18.10
CA ASP A 217 -13.29 -20.56 17.42
C ASP A 217 -12.81 -19.12 17.61
N GLY A 218 -13.59 -18.14 18.08
CA GLY A 218 -13.14 -16.74 18.28
C GLY A 218 -12.62 -16.01 17.02
N VAL A 219 -12.49 -16.70 15.88
CA VAL A 219 -12.03 -16.19 14.57
C VAL A 219 -13.15 -16.00 13.56
N ALA A 220 -14.36 -16.48 13.88
CA ALA A 220 -15.54 -16.43 13.03
C ALA A 220 -16.50 -15.35 13.53
N VAL A 221 -16.13 -14.07 13.40
CA VAL A 221 -17.01 -12.97 13.76
C VAL A 221 -17.14 -12.05 12.56
N GLY A 222 -18.33 -12.06 11.95
CA GLY A 222 -18.68 -11.29 10.76
C GLY A 222 -17.84 -11.59 9.52
N PRO A 223 -18.27 -11.16 8.34
CA PRO A 223 -17.36 -11.08 7.22
C PRO A 223 -16.26 -10.05 7.49
N GLY A 224 -15.00 -10.49 7.42
CA GLY A 224 -13.84 -9.75 7.96
C GLY A 224 -13.14 -10.42 9.16
N GLY A 225 -13.72 -11.48 9.74
CA GLY A 225 -13.01 -12.35 10.69
C GLY A 225 -11.73 -12.95 10.09
N ALA A 226 -10.81 -13.45 10.92
CA ALA A 226 -9.50 -13.88 10.41
C ALA A 226 -9.55 -15.12 9.48
N ARG A 227 -10.72 -15.77 9.32
CA ARG A 227 -10.97 -16.80 8.28
C ARG A 227 -11.31 -16.25 6.90
N GLN A 228 -11.65 -14.96 6.79
CA GLN A 228 -12.02 -14.32 5.54
C GLN A 228 -10.99 -13.28 5.10
N ASN A 229 -10.29 -12.68 6.07
CA ASN A 229 -9.21 -11.75 5.78
C ASN A 229 -7.94 -12.51 5.35
N LEU A 230 -7.86 -12.84 4.06
CA LEU A 230 -6.72 -13.56 3.47
C LEU A 230 -5.51 -12.64 3.37
N THR A 231 -4.70 -12.61 4.44
CA THR A 231 -3.52 -11.73 4.54
C THR A 231 -2.31 -12.20 3.72
N GLY A 232 -2.45 -13.28 2.95
CA GLY A 232 -1.39 -13.82 2.11
C GLY A 232 -0.90 -12.86 1.02
N SER A 233 -1.75 -11.96 0.54
CA SER A 233 -1.39 -10.92 -0.44
C SER A 233 -0.41 -9.86 0.12
N TRP A 234 -0.16 -9.86 1.42
CA TRP A 234 0.75 -8.92 2.07
C TRP A 234 2.23 -9.32 1.94
N ARG A 235 2.50 -10.54 1.45
CA ARG A 235 3.86 -11.04 1.26
C ARG A 235 4.65 -10.17 0.30
N VAL A 236 5.87 -9.83 0.73
CA VAL A 236 6.95 -9.39 -0.16
C VAL A 236 7.92 -10.55 -0.44
N GLN A 237 7.92 -11.56 0.43
CA GLN A 237 8.72 -12.77 0.34
C GLN A 237 7.89 -13.99 0.74
N THR A 238 8.21 -15.14 0.16
CA THR A 238 7.52 -16.42 0.38
C THR A 238 8.51 -17.47 0.90
N PRO A 239 8.16 -18.24 1.96
CA PRO A 239 9.03 -19.30 2.47
C PRO A 239 9.08 -20.47 1.49
N ARG A 240 10.28 -20.86 1.06
CA ARG A 240 10.55 -22.12 0.36
C ARG A 240 11.09 -23.12 1.36
N TYR A 241 10.41 -24.26 1.44
CA TYR A 241 10.74 -25.33 2.38
C TYR A 241 11.51 -26.46 1.69
N ASP A 242 12.67 -26.79 2.26
CA ASP A 242 13.50 -27.92 1.87
C ASP A 242 13.25 -29.07 2.85
N ARG A 243 12.48 -30.07 2.39
CA ARG A 243 12.05 -31.20 3.21
C ARG A 243 13.24 -32.09 3.62
N GLU A 244 14.22 -32.26 2.75
CA GLU A 244 15.38 -33.13 2.96
C GLU A 244 16.28 -32.62 4.09
N LYS A 245 16.41 -31.31 4.22
CA LYS A 245 17.19 -30.69 5.33
C LYS A 245 16.45 -30.68 6.66
N CYS A 246 15.13 -30.92 6.67
CA CYS A 246 14.34 -30.69 7.86
C CYS A 246 14.54 -31.79 8.92
N VAL A 247 14.91 -31.37 10.12
CA VAL A 247 15.04 -32.26 11.29
C VAL A 247 13.76 -32.37 12.14
N ARG A 248 12.61 -31.88 11.64
CA ARG A 248 11.29 -31.99 12.28
C ARG A 248 11.22 -31.46 13.73
N CYS A 249 12.03 -30.45 14.06
CA CYS A 249 12.06 -29.86 15.40
C CYS A 249 10.85 -28.97 15.75
N LEU A 250 9.96 -28.70 14.78
CA LEU A 250 8.73 -27.89 14.91
C LEU A 250 8.89 -26.46 15.45
N ARG A 251 10.13 -25.94 15.56
CA ARG A 251 10.38 -24.54 15.98
C ARG A 251 9.69 -23.52 15.09
N CYS A 252 9.79 -23.70 13.77
CA CYS A 252 9.11 -22.82 12.82
C CYS A 252 7.60 -22.79 13.03
N TRP A 253 6.98 -23.97 13.25
CA TRP A 253 5.56 -24.13 13.53
C TRP A 253 5.14 -23.38 14.80
N PHE A 254 5.81 -23.63 15.92
CA PHE A 254 5.50 -22.99 17.21
C PHE A 254 5.74 -21.48 17.18
N SER A 255 6.80 -21.02 16.51
CA SER A 255 7.14 -19.59 16.44
C SER A 255 6.36 -18.80 15.40
N CYS A 256 5.46 -19.42 14.63
CA CYS A 256 4.70 -18.71 13.61
C CYS A 256 3.72 -17.71 14.27
N PRO A 257 3.91 -16.39 14.12
CA PRO A 257 3.07 -15.40 14.80
C PRO A 257 1.64 -15.34 14.23
N GLU A 258 1.42 -15.90 13.04
CA GLU A 258 0.12 -15.93 12.35
C GLU A 258 -0.54 -17.31 12.43
N GLY A 259 0.11 -18.31 13.03
CA GLY A 259 -0.39 -19.69 13.04
C GLY A 259 -0.56 -20.31 11.64
N CYS A 260 0.13 -19.78 10.63
CA CYS A 260 -0.03 -20.21 9.24
C CYS A 260 0.80 -21.44 8.86
N ILE A 261 1.51 -22.06 9.81
CA ILE A 261 2.25 -23.30 9.56
C ILE A 261 1.41 -24.44 10.15
N ARG A 262 1.17 -25.49 9.34
CA ARG A 262 0.45 -26.69 9.76
C ARG A 262 1.45 -27.83 9.91
N ARG A 263 1.38 -28.52 11.04
CA ARG A 263 2.08 -29.78 11.30
C ARG A 263 1.31 -30.93 10.63
N GLU A 264 2.01 -31.75 9.87
CA GLU A 264 1.51 -32.98 9.25
C GLU A 264 1.69 -34.17 10.22
N GLU A 265 1.11 -35.33 9.90
CA GLU A 265 1.14 -36.52 10.77
C GLU A 265 2.56 -37.04 11.05
N ASP A 266 3.49 -36.82 10.12
CA ASP A 266 4.88 -37.27 10.17
C ASP A 266 5.86 -36.18 10.68
N ASP A 267 5.32 -35.13 11.29
CA ASP A 267 6.01 -33.95 11.84
C ASP A 267 6.71 -33.06 10.81
N TYR A 268 6.48 -33.31 9.52
CA TYR A 268 6.75 -32.31 8.51
C TYR A 268 5.74 -31.16 8.60
N VAL A 269 6.05 -30.06 7.91
CA VAL A 269 5.25 -28.83 7.99
C VAL A 269 4.90 -28.31 6.61
N ARG A 270 3.71 -27.71 6.51
CA ARG A 270 3.23 -26.99 5.33
C ARG A 270 2.77 -25.59 5.70
N TRP A 271 2.88 -24.64 4.78
CA TRP A 271 2.44 -23.26 5.01
C TRP A 271 1.09 -23.02 4.35
N ASP A 272 0.18 -22.43 5.10
CA ASP A 272 -1.04 -21.82 4.58
C ASP A 272 -0.69 -20.44 4.00
N LEU A 273 -0.45 -20.43 2.69
CA LEU A 273 -0.11 -19.22 1.94
C LEU A 273 -1.32 -18.30 1.71
N ASN A 274 -2.52 -18.64 2.19
CA ASN A 274 -3.63 -17.67 2.20
C ASN A 274 -3.50 -16.67 3.35
N TYR A 275 -2.73 -17.00 4.40
CA TYR A 275 -2.55 -16.14 5.59
C TYR A 275 -1.09 -15.84 5.91
N CYS A 276 -0.12 -16.58 5.35
CA CYS A 276 1.28 -16.29 5.59
C CYS A 276 1.63 -14.87 5.10
N LYS A 277 2.00 -13.97 6.01
CA LYS A 277 2.43 -12.59 5.66
C LYS A 277 3.89 -12.49 5.21
N GLY A 278 4.63 -13.59 5.21
CA GLY A 278 6.03 -13.60 4.75
C GLY A 278 7.00 -12.90 5.69
N CYS A 279 6.74 -12.91 7.01
CA CYS A 279 7.56 -12.21 8.01
C CYS A 279 8.98 -12.77 8.20
N GLY A 280 9.26 -13.99 7.70
CA GLY A 280 10.58 -14.61 7.78
C GLY A 280 10.97 -15.22 9.13
N VAL A 281 10.14 -15.10 10.18
CA VAL A 281 10.42 -15.66 11.52
C VAL A 281 10.74 -17.16 11.45
N CYS A 282 9.97 -17.93 10.67
CA CYS A 282 10.18 -19.36 10.48
C CYS A 282 11.57 -19.72 9.90
N SER A 283 12.09 -18.91 8.99
CA SER A 283 13.44 -19.07 8.43
C SER A 283 14.53 -18.70 9.45
N GLN A 284 14.31 -17.64 10.22
CA GLN A 284 15.24 -17.18 11.25
C GLN A 284 15.43 -18.21 12.37
N VAL A 285 14.33 -18.80 12.86
CA VAL A 285 14.37 -19.78 13.97
C VAL A 285 14.80 -21.19 13.53
N CYS A 286 14.88 -21.46 12.22
CA CYS A 286 15.26 -22.77 11.71
C CYS A 286 16.76 -23.04 11.97
N PRO A 287 17.11 -24.04 12.80
CA PRO A 287 18.51 -24.30 13.16
C PRO A 287 19.32 -24.89 12.01
N VAL A 288 18.66 -25.58 11.07
CA VAL A 288 19.27 -26.29 9.94
C VAL A 288 19.06 -25.57 8.61
N LYS A 289 18.53 -24.34 8.64
CA LYS A 289 18.28 -23.51 7.44
C LYS A 289 17.52 -24.26 6.32
N ALA A 290 16.53 -25.06 6.70
CA ALA A 290 15.63 -25.76 5.78
C ALA A 290 14.55 -24.83 5.16
N ILE A 291 14.55 -23.53 5.47
CA ILE A 291 13.53 -22.58 5.00
C ILE A 291 14.24 -21.34 4.47
N ASP A 292 14.12 -21.08 3.17
CA ASP A 292 14.62 -19.89 2.50
C ASP A 292 13.49 -18.89 2.24
N MET A 293 13.74 -17.59 2.41
CA MET A 293 12.77 -16.55 2.02
C MET A 293 13.06 -16.07 0.60
N ILE A 294 12.19 -16.42 -0.35
CA ILE A 294 12.32 -16.01 -1.76
C ILE A 294 11.52 -14.74 -2.00
N LYS A 295 12.08 -13.80 -2.77
CA LYS A 295 11.39 -12.56 -3.16
C LYS A 295 10.20 -12.87 -4.08
N GLY A 296 9.04 -12.29 -3.80
CA GLY A 296 7.83 -12.50 -4.58
C GLY A 296 6.59 -12.68 -3.70
N GLY A 297 5.49 -12.03 -4.12
CA GLY A 297 4.22 -11.94 -3.40
C GLY A 297 3.03 -12.32 -4.27
N SER A 298 3.06 -13.46 -4.96
CA SER A 298 1.84 -14.14 -5.41
C SER A 298 2.12 -15.54 -5.99
N ARG A 299 1.27 -16.47 -5.53
CA ARG A 299 1.12 -17.90 -5.84
C ARG A 299 2.32 -18.79 -5.53
#